data_AF-A0A5D2MZP2-F1
#
_entry.id   AF-A0A5D2MZP2-F1
#
_cell.length_a   1.000
_cell.length_b   1.000
_cell.length_c   1.000
_cell.angle_alpha   90.00
_cell.angle_beta   90.00
_cell.angle_gamma   90.00
#
_symmetry.space_group_name_H-M   'P 1'
#
loop_
_entity.id
_entity.type
_entity.pdbx_description
1 polymer ?
#
loop_
_entity_poly.entity_id
_entity_poly.type
_entity_poly.pdbx_seq_one_letter_code
_entity_poly.pdbx_strand_id
1 'polypeptide(L)'
;MAVYCNSAPFSCKASRNRDPTPLSALLPTRLFSLLQPPISFHPDRLKLSTCRWDKVASAVVSEESAVGSSSSGTDVFNLTYLELTDLPQLDCLLITQSLDDHCHLKTLKPLSKMSPNLRVIATPNAKPLLDPLFRNVTYLEPGQESEVEAANGSKVRIQATAAPVLGPPWQRPENVYLVISPQGQLTLYYEPHCVYNKDFLEKEHADIVITPVIKQLLPNFTLVSGQEDAVQLAKLLHAKFIVPMKNGDLDSKGFLASIVEGEGTIESFKELLLKELPDAKTLEPTPGEPLQIPPP
;
A
#
# COMPACT_ATOMS: atom_id res chain seq x y z
N MET A 1 0.98 -2.57 7.99
CA MET A 1 -0.13 -2.15 8.88
C MET A 1 -1.29 -3.12 8.65
N ALA A 2 -1.89 -3.68 9.70
CA ALA A 2 -3.07 -4.53 9.61
C ALA A 2 -4.27 -3.75 10.17
N VAL A 3 -5.34 -3.61 9.39
CA VAL A 3 -6.58 -2.94 9.82
C VAL A 3 -7.51 -4.02 10.36
N TYR A 4 -7.85 -3.96 11.65
CA TYR A 4 -8.73 -4.91 12.33
C TYR A 4 -10.04 -4.22 12.71
N CYS A 5 -11.15 -4.60 12.07
CA CYS A 5 -12.48 -4.06 12.36
C CYS A 5 -13.29 -5.06 13.21
N ASN A 6 -13.62 -4.69 14.44
CA ASN A 6 -14.62 -5.39 15.26
C ASN A 6 -16.01 -4.77 15.00
N SER A 7 -16.93 -5.51 14.41
CA SER A 7 -18.35 -5.15 14.36
C SER A 7 -19.15 -5.97 15.38
N ALA A 8 -19.81 -5.30 16.33
CA ALA A 8 -20.79 -5.92 17.23
C ALA A 8 -22.11 -6.19 16.48
N PRO A 9 -22.84 -7.30 16.75
CA PRO A 9 -24.03 -7.65 15.99
C PRO A 9 -25.24 -6.83 16.45
N PHE A 10 -25.72 -5.93 15.60
CA PHE A 10 -27.08 -5.40 15.71
C PHE A 10 -28.07 -6.39 15.07
N SER A 11 -28.88 -6.99 15.92
CA SER A 11 -29.99 -7.87 15.54
C SER A 11 -31.17 -7.04 15.04
N CYS A 12 -31.45 -7.10 13.73
CA CYS A 12 -32.67 -6.56 13.15
C CYS A 12 -33.44 -7.66 12.40
N LYS A 13 -34.69 -7.86 12.83
CA LYS A 13 -35.63 -8.87 12.35
C LYS A 13 -36.01 -8.64 10.89
N ALA A 14 -36.06 -9.73 10.12
CA ALA A 14 -36.55 -9.76 8.75
C ALA A 14 -38.06 -9.47 8.67
N SER A 15 -38.48 -8.61 7.74
CA SER A 15 -39.84 -8.58 7.22
C SER A 15 -39.82 -8.83 5.71
N ARG A 16 -40.71 -9.73 5.27
CA ARG A 16 -40.93 -10.18 3.90
C ARG A 16 -41.79 -9.17 3.12
N ASN A 17 -41.53 -9.01 1.82
CA ASN A 17 -42.53 -9.09 0.72
C ASN A 17 -41.83 -8.82 -0.64
N ARG A 18 -41.78 -9.80 -1.54
CA ARG A 18 -42.64 -10.04 -2.73
C ARG A 18 -42.19 -9.26 -3.98
N ASP A 19 -41.64 -10.01 -4.95
CA ASP A 19 -41.47 -9.64 -6.37
C ASP A 19 -42.83 -9.42 -7.07
N PRO A 20 -42.86 -8.83 -8.30
CA PRO A 20 -42.64 -9.65 -9.51
C PRO A 20 -41.88 -8.96 -10.68
N THR A 21 -41.26 -9.79 -11.52
CA THR A 21 -40.73 -9.54 -12.88
C THR A 21 -41.87 -9.36 -13.91
N PRO A 22 -41.60 -8.81 -15.12
CA PRO A 22 -41.38 -9.70 -16.30
C PRO A 22 -40.49 -9.18 -17.47
N LEU A 23 -39.69 -10.12 -18.00
CA LEU A 23 -39.48 -10.58 -19.40
C LEU A 23 -39.16 -9.70 -20.64
N SER A 24 -38.21 -10.27 -21.41
CA SER A 24 -38.05 -10.32 -22.90
C SER A 24 -37.21 -9.20 -23.56
N ALA A 25 -36.44 -9.39 -24.65
CA ALA A 25 -36.19 -10.53 -25.54
C ALA A 25 -35.01 -10.23 -26.49
N LEU A 26 -34.31 -11.29 -26.90
CA LEU A 26 -33.82 -11.62 -28.27
C LEU A 26 -32.70 -10.79 -28.96
N LEU A 27 -31.61 -11.52 -29.28
CA LEU A 27 -30.64 -11.32 -30.39
C LEU A 27 -31.31 -11.59 -31.77
N PRO A 28 -30.71 -11.19 -32.93
CA PRO A 28 -29.82 -12.12 -33.65
C PRO A 28 -28.72 -11.52 -34.58
N THR A 29 -27.54 -12.17 -34.56
CA THR A 29 -26.62 -12.61 -35.64
C THR A 29 -26.28 -11.80 -36.91
N ARG A 30 -25.00 -11.96 -37.32
CA ARG A 30 -24.38 -12.19 -38.68
C ARG A 30 -23.34 -11.12 -39.09
N LEU A 31 -22.22 -11.36 -39.79
CA LEU A 31 -21.37 -12.50 -40.19
C LEU A 31 -20.21 -11.93 -41.08
N PHE A 32 -19.03 -12.56 -41.07
CA PHE A 32 -17.89 -12.53 -42.05
C PHE A 32 -17.14 -11.19 -42.27
N SER A 33 -15.80 -11.14 -42.36
CA SER A 33 -14.94 -11.83 -43.34
C SER A 33 -13.49 -12.07 -42.90
N LEU A 34 -12.95 -13.21 -43.35
CA LEU A 34 -11.53 -13.58 -43.39
C LEU A 34 -10.71 -12.64 -44.29
N LEU A 35 -9.44 -12.41 -43.91
CA LEU A 35 -8.28 -12.49 -44.82
C LEU A 35 -6.95 -12.43 -44.02
N GLN A 36 -6.13 -13.44 -44.26
CA GLN A 36 -4.71 -13.63 -43.93
C GLN A 36 -4.09 -14.25 -45.20
N PRO A 37 -2.77 -14.43 -45.37
CA PRO A 37 -1.57 -13.94 -44.65
C PRO A 37 -0.51 -13.49 -45.71
N PRO A 38 0.81 -13.79 -45.65
CA PRO A 38 1.78 -13.96 -44.55
C PRO A 38 3.06 -13.11 -44.76
N ILE A 39 3.82 -12.80 -43.70
CA ILE A 39 5.30 -12.78 -43.79
C ILE A 39 5.89 -13.31 -42.48
N SER A 40 6.66 -14.39 -42.63
CA SER A 40 7.54 -15.01 -41.64
C SER A 40 8.95 -14.44 -41.74
N PHE A 41 9.63 -14.23 -40.61
CA PHE A 41 11.09 -14.32 -40.54
C PHE A 41 11.49 -15.05 -39.24
N HIS A 42 12.20 -16.16 -39.43
CA HIS A 42 12.89 -16.98 -38.40
C HIS A 42 14.38 -16.48 -38.37
N PRO A 43 15.30 -17.00 -37.53
CA PRO A 43 16.00 -16.28 -36.47
C PRO A 43 17.50 -16.61 -36.46
N ASP A 44 18.38 -15.75 -36.97
CA ASP A 44 19.81 -16.08 -36.94
C ASP A 44 20.53 -15.53 -35.70
N ARG A 45 20.86 -16.49 -34.84
CA ARG A 45 22.17 -16.70 -34.19
C ARG A 45 23.12 -15.49 -34.18
N LEU A 46 23.37 -14.98 -32.98
CA LEU A 46 24.73 -14.58 -32.58
C LEU A 46 25.09 -15.20 -31.24
N LYS A 47 26.18 -15.97 -31.27
CA LYS A 47 26.82 -16.66 -30.15
C LYS A 47 27.97 -15.81 -29.61
N LEU A 48 28.17 -15.94 -28.30
CA LEU A 48 29.40 -15.79 -27.51
C LEU A 48 29.91 -14.37 -27.19
N SER A 49 29.80 -14.04 -25.89
CA SER A 49 30.96 -13.61 -25.10
C SER A 49 30.69 -13.93 -23.62
N THR A 50 31.37 -14.96 -23.11
CA THR A 50 31.47 -15.29 -21.69
C THR A 50 32.55 -14.43 -21.05
N CYS A 51 32.17 -13.52 -20.14
CA CYS A 51 33.10 -12.88 -19.23
C CYS A 51 32.84 -13.38 -17.81
N ARG A 52 33.73 -14.28 -17.41
CA ARG A 52 33.92 -14.86 -16.08
C ARG A 52 34.48 -13.77 -15.16
N TRP A 53 33.69 -13.32 -14.18
CA TRP A 53 34.19 -12.53 -13.05
C TRP A 53 33.80 -13.25 -11.76
N ASP A 54 34.63 -14.23 -11.42
CA ASP A 54 34.81 -14.71 -10.06
C ASP A 54 35.42 -13.56 -9.24
N LYS A 55 34.66 -13.01 -8.30
CA LYS A 55 35.21 -12.44 -7.07
C LYS A 55 34.12 -12.38 -5.99
N VAL A 56 34.09 -13.47 -5.24
CA VAL A 56 33.51 -13.54 -3.90
C VAL A 56 34.25 -12.53 -3.02
N ALA A 57 33.56 -11.47 -2.60
CA ALA A 57 33.94 -10.68 -1.45
C ALA A 57 32.98 -11.07 -0.32
N SER A 58 33.45 -11.98 0.52
CA SER A 58 32.80 -12.36 1.77
C SER A 58 32.88 -11.17 2.72
N ALA A 59 31.77 -10.48 2.94
CA ALA A 59 31.66 -9.51 4.02
C ALA A 59 31.22 -10.28 5.28
N VAL A 60 32.17 -10.45 6.18
CA VAL A 60 32.00 -10.99 7.53
C VAL A 60 31.01 -10.09 8.27
N VAL A 61 29.83 -10.62 8.60
CA VAL A 61 28.95 -10.01 9.60
C VAL A 61 29.36 -10.60 10.93
N SER A 62 30.02 -9.79 11.74
CA SER A 62 30.28 -10.12 13.14
C SER A 62 28.96 -10.16 13.90
N GLU A 63 28.66 -11.32 14.48
CA GLU A 63 27.78 -11.41 15.63
C GLU A 63 28.49 -10.71 16.80
N GLU A 64 27.88 -9.67 17.37
CA GLU A 64 28.26 -9.24 18.71
C GLU A 64 27.03 -9.06 19.59
N SER A 65 27.17 -9.70 20.74
CA SER A 65 26.26 -9.94 21.85
C SER A 65 25.72 -8.67 22.49
N ALA A 66 24.45 -8.75 22.91
CA ALA A 66 23.85 -7.81 23.84
C ALA A 66 24.60 -7.85 25.19
N VAL A 67 25.25 -6.75 25.54
CA VAL A 67 25.69 -6.44 26.90
C VAL A 67 24.93 -5.19 27.33
N GLY A 68 24.04 -5.37 28.29
CA GLY A 68 23.37 -4.26 28.95
C GLY A 68 24.37 -3.40 29.72
N SER A 69 24.22 -2.09 29.64
CA SER A 69 24.81 -1.15 30.60
C SER A 69 23.95 0.09 30.71
N SER A 70 23.54 0.34 31.95
CA SER A 70 22.80 1.47 32.46
C SER A 70 23.63 2.76 32.45
N SER A 71 23.05 3.89 32.02
CA SER A 71 22.94 5.10 32.85
C SER A 71 22.27 6.29 32.14
N SER A 72 21.40 6.94 32.91
CA SER A 72 21.01 8.37 32.94
C SER A 72 20.60 9.09 31.65
N GLY A 73 19.28 9.22 31.50
CA GLY A 73 18.65 10.53 31.32
C GLY A 73 18.63 11.11 29.91
N THR A 74 17.96 10.43 28.97
CA THR A 74 17.24 10.99 27.82
C THR A 74 16.09 10.04 27.50
N ASP A 75 14.95 10.57 27.06
CA ASP A 75 13.73 9.80 26.77
C ASP A 75 14.05 8.54 25.99
N VAL A 76 13.91 7.39 26.67
CA VAL A 76 14.04 6.07 26.07
C VAL A 76 12.80 5.91 25.20
N PHE A 77 12.95 6.13 23.89
CA PHE A 77 12.00 5.64 22.90
C PHE A 77 11.90 4.13 23.07
N ASN A 78 10.91 3.69 23.84
CA ASN A 78 10.60 2.28 24.03
C ASN A 78 9.90 1.81 22.76
N LEU A 79 10.66 1.61 21.68
CA LEU A 79 10.19 1.01 20.45
C LEU A 79 9.73 -0.41 20.81
N THR A 80 8.42 -0.60 20.88
CA THR A 80 7.84 -1.93 21.06
C THR A 80 8.02 -2.65 19.73
N TYR A 81 9.10 -3.40 19.60
CA TYR A 81 9.35 -4.21 18.41
C TYR A 81 8.34 -5.35 18.38
N LEU A 82 7.38 -5.25 17.45
CA LEU A 82 6.44 -6.34 17.18
C LEU A 82 7.14 -7.43 16.36
N GLU A 83 7.12 -8.65 16.86
CA GLU A 83 7.54 -9.82 16.11
C GLU A 83 6.41 -10.30 15.20
N LEU A 84 6.73 -11.13 14.20
CA LEU A 84 5.71 -11.73 13.33
C LEU A 84 4.70 -12.58 14.10
N THR A 85 5.11 -13.14 15.23
CA THR A 85 4.25 -13.92 16.13
C THR A 85 3.26 -13.06 16.91
N ASP A 86 3.50 -11.76 17.02
CA ASP A 86 2.60 -10.83 17.70
C ASP A 86 1.48 -10.32 16.77
N LEU A 87 1.56 -10.62 15.48
CA LEU A 87 0.53 -10.21 14.53
C LEU A 87 -0.80 -10.94 14.83
N PRO A 88 -1.93 -10.22 14.78
CA PRO A 88 -3.23 -10.88 14.81
C PRO A 88 -3.39 -11.76 13.58
N GLN A 89 -4.40 -12.64 13.61
CA GLN A 89 -4.78 -13.39 12.42
C GLN A 89 -5.08 -12.42 11.26
N LEU A 90 -4.43 -12.65 10.12
CA LEU A 90 -4.56 -11.82 8.92
C LEU A 90 -5.44 -12.53 7.89
N ASP A 91 -6.43 -11.82 7.35
CA ASP A 91 -7.25 -12.30 6.24
C ASP A 91 -6.63 -11.97 4.86
N CYS A 92 -5.89 -10.85 4.79
CA CYS A 92 -5.24 -10.40 3.57
C CYS A 92 -4.00 -9.56 3.88
N LEU A 93 -2.96 -9.73 3.06
CA LEU A 93 -1.80 -8.86 2.97
C LEU A 93 -1.95 -7.93 1.76
N LEU A 94 -1.70 -6.64 1.93
CA LEU A 94 -1.72 -5.65 0.86
C LEU A 94 -0.31 -5.11 0.61
N ILE A 95 0.19 -5.19 -0.63
CA ILE A 95 1.51 -4.71 -1.04
C ILE A 95 1.35 -3.60 -2.09
N THR A 96 1.78 -2.39 -1.75
CA THR A 96 1.73 -1.22 -2.63
C THR A 96 2.83 -1.22 -3.68
N GLN A 97 4.05 -1.62 -3.30
CA GLN A 97 5.25 -1.44 -4.13
C GLN A 97 6.16 -2.67 -4.09
N SER A 98 7.02 -2.84 -5.10
CA SER A 98 8.04 -3.89 -5.11
C SER A 98 9.37 -3.50 -4.43
N LEU A 99 9.49 -2.28 -3.93
CA LEU A 99 10.69 -1.80 -3.25
C LEU A 99 10.86 -2.45 -1.87
N ASP A 100 12.10 -2.57 -1.38
CA ASP A 100 12.42 -3.39 -0.21
C ASP A 100 11.77 -2.90 1.09
N ASP A 101 11.56 -1.59 1.23
CA ASP A 101 10.86 -0.95 2.34
C ASP A 101 9.35 -1.23 2.37
N HIS A 102 8.77 -1.69 1.25
CA HIS A 102 7.36 -2.09 1.13
C HIS A 102 7.15 -3.59 0.92
N CYS A 103 8.12 -4.28 0.32
CA CYS A 103 8.10 -5.68 -0.06
C CYS A 103 9.30 -6.44 0.52
N HIS A 104 9.56 -6.20 1.81
CA HIS A 104 10.74 -6.70 2.52
C HIS A 104 10.79 -8.23 2.59
N LEU A 105 11.65 -8.85 1.79
CA LEU A 105 11.71 -10.32 1.66
C LEU A 105 12.08 -11.03 2.96
N LYS A 106 12.85 -10.39 3.85
CA LYS A 106 13.24 -11.00 5.14
C LYS A 106 12.04 -11.13 6.08
N THR A 107 11.04 -10.26 5.96
CA THR A 107 9.77 -10.36 6.69
C THR A 107 8.78 -11.29 5.96
N LEU A 108 8.69 -11.19 4.63
CA LEU A 108 7.70 -11.94 3.84
C LEU A 108 7.97 -13.46 3.79
N LYS A 109 9.23 -13.88 3.75
CA LYS A 109 9.61 -15.32 3.74
C LYS A 109 9.13 -16.09 4.98
N PRO A 110 9.39 -15.65 6.22
CA PRO A 110 8.85 -16.30 7.41
C PRO A 110 7.32 -16.18 7.49
N LEU A 111 6.75 -15.01 7.13
CA LEU A 111 5.29 -14.84 7.11
C LEU A 111 4.61 -15.85 6.18
N SER A 112 5.15 -16.10 5.00
CA SER A 112 4.56 -17.06 4.05
C SER A 112 4.65 -18.51 4.52
N LYS A 113 5.62 -18.85 5.38
CA LYS A 113 5.69 -20.15 6.05
C LYS A 113 4.68 -20.26 7.20
N MET A 114 4.50 -19.18 7.97
CA MET A 114 3.55 -19.12 9.08
C MET A 114 2.10 -19.15 8.60
N SER A 115 1.80 -18.47 7.49
CA SER A 115 0.46 -18.33 6.93
C SER A 115 0.44 -18.71 5.43
N PRO A 116 0.57 -20.01 5.09
CA PRO A 116 0.74 -20.46 3.71
C PRO A 116 -0.47 -20.22 2.80
N ASN A 117 -1.65 -19.99 3.39
CA ASN A 117 -2.90 -19.71 2.68
C ASN A 117 -3.29 -18.22 2.70
N LEU A 118 -2.44 -17.36 3.28
CA LEU A 118 -2.70 -15.92 3.33
C LEU A 118 -2.94 -15.39 1.93
N ARG A 119 -4.07 -14.71 1.75
CA ARG A 119 -4.37 -13.99 0.52
C ARG A 119 -3.48 -12.76 0.44
N VAL A 120 -2.93 -12.49 -0.73
CA VAL A 120 -2.11 -11.32 -0.98
C VAL A 120 -2.70 -10.54 -2.14
N ILE A 121 -2.87 -9.23 -1.97
CA ILE A 121 -3.20 -8.30 -3.06
C ILE A 121 -1.99 -7.40 -3.26
N ALA A 122 -1.52 -7.26 -4.49
CA ALA A 122 -0.28 -6.56 -4.77
C ALA A 122 -0.25 -5.83 -6.11
N THR A 123 0.67 -4.87 -6.21
CA THR A 123 1.15 -4.32 -7.49
C THR A 123 1.73 -5.43 -8.38
N PRO A 124 1.50 -5.40 -9.72
CA PRO A 124 2.12 -6.33 -10.65
C PRO A 124 3.66 -6.30 -10.61
N ASN A 125 4.27 -5.18 -10.22
CA ASN A 125 5.72 -5.06 -10.11
C ASN A 125 6.32 -6.01 -9.05
N ALA A 126 5.55 -6.35 -8.01
CA ALA A 126 6.00 -7.26 -6.95
C ALA A 126 5.92 -8.74 -7.34
N LYS A 127 5.40 -9.07 -8.54
CA LYS A 127 5.19 -10.45 -8.98
C LYS A 127 6.42 -11.36 -8.88
N PRO A 128 7.61 -10.97 -9.39
CA PRO A 128 8.80 -11.82 -9.29
C PRO A 128 9.25 -12.11 -7.86
N LEU A 129 8.91 -11.23 -6.92
CA LEU A 129 9.25 -11.33 -5.49
C LEU A 129 8.25 -12.21 -4.73
N LEU A 130 6.96 -12.11 -5.07
CA LEU A 130 5.87 -12.75 -4.33
C LEU A 130 5.50 -14.14 -4.85
N ASP A 131 5.61 -14.41 -6.16
CA ASP A 131 5.30 -15.73 -6.75
C ASP A 131 6.07 -16.90 -6.08
N PRO A 132 7.36 -16.75 -5.69
CA PRO A 132 8.07 -17.82 -4.99
C PRO A 132 7.63 -18.02 -3.53
N LEU A 133 6.91 -17.06 -2.94
CA LEU A 133 6.61 -17.03 -1.50
C LEU A 133 5.16 -17.39 -1.19
N PHE A 134 4.20 -16.88 -1.97
CA PHE A 134 2.78 -16.99 -1.70
C PHE A 134 2.04 -17.68 -2.85
N ARG A 135 1.06 -18.52 -2.50
CA ARG A 135 0.27 -19.28 -3.49
C ARG A 135 -0.98 -18.55 -3.97
N ASN A 136 -1.50 -17.63 -3.15
CA ASN A 136 -2.77 -16.95 -3.38
C ASN A 136 -2.54 -15.44 -3.52
N VAL A 137 -1.97 -15.03 -4.65
CA VAL A 137 -1.68 -13.63 -4.95
C VAL A 137 -2.58 -13.12 -6.06
N THR A 138 -3.26 -12.00 -5.82
CA THR A 138 -4.01 -11.24 -6.82
C THR A 138 -3.24 -9.98 -7.15
N TYR A 139 -2.81 -9.84 -8.40
CA TYR A 139 -2.14 -8.65 -8.89
C TYR A 139 -3.16 -7.72 -9.52
N LEU A 140 -3.26 -6.48 -9.03
CA LEU A 140 -4.21 -5.48 -9.52
C LEU A 140 -3.46 -4.41 -10.32
N GLU A 141 -3.81 -4.22 -11.58
CA GLU A 141 -3.43 -3.02 -12.33
C GLU A 141 -4.25 -1.81 -11.84
N PRO A 142 -3.75 -0.57 -11.98
CA PRO A 142 -4.53 0.62 -11.69
C PRO A 142 -5.92 0.62 -12.36
N GLY A 143 -6.96 0.92 -11.59
CA GLY A 143 -8.35 0.88 -12.01
C GLY A 143 -9.03 -0.49 -11.85
N GLN A 144 -8.30 -1.54 -11.43
CA GLN A 144 -8.89 -2.81 -11.06
C GLN A 144 -9.27 -2.86 -9.58
N GLU A 145 -10.23 -3.73 -9.28
CA GLU A 145 -10.68 -3.99 -7.91
C GLU A 145 -10.72 -5.50 -7.60
N SER A 146 -10.71 -5.82 -6.31
CA SER A 146 -10.90 -7.16 -5.79
C SER A 146 -11.71 -7.11 -4.48
N GLU A 147 -12.44 -8.18 -4.19
CA GLU A 147 -13.17 -8.34 -2.94
C GLU A 147 -12.50 -9.40 -2.07
N VAL A 148 -12.31 -9.08 -0.79
CA VAL A 148 -11.78 -9.98 0.23
C VAL A 148 -12.88 -10.26 1.24
N GLU A 149 -13.21 -11.54 1.41
CA GLU A 149 -14.03 -11.99 2.53
C GLU A 149 -13.12 -12.29 3.73
N ALA A 150 -13.35 -11.57 4.82
CA ALA A 150 -12.66 -11.76 6.10
C ALA A 150 -13.23 -12.98 6.85
N ALA A 151 -12.50 -13.51 7.83
CA ALA A 151 -12.91 -14.67 8.62
C ALA A 151 -14.27 -14.50 9.33
N ASN A 152 -14.70 -13.27 9.59
CA ASN A 152 -16.01 -12.94 10.18
C ASN A 152 -17.16 -12.85 9.15
N GLY A 153 -16.91 -13.18 7.88
CA GLY A 153 -17.87 -13.12 6.77
C GLY A 153 -18.06 -11.73 6.17
N SER A 154 -17.36 -10.71 6.68
CA SER A 154 -17.39 -9.36 6.14
C SER A 154 -16.66 -9.27 4.81
N LYS A 155 -17.20 -8.50 3.87
CA LYS A 155 -16.61 -8.29 2.54
C LYS A 155 -16.01 -6.90 2.44
N VAL A 156 -14.72 -6.84 2.18
CA VAL A 156 -13.94 -5.61 2.00
C VAL A 156 -13.57 -5.50 0.53
N ARG A 157 -13.90 -4.36 -0.09
CA ARG A 157 -13.51 -4.09 -1.48
C ARG A 157 -12.20 -3.30 -1.50
N ILE A 158 -11.29 -3.70 -2.37
CA ILE A 158 -9.97 -3.09 -2.54
C ILE A 158 -9.85 -2.66 -3.99
N GLN A 159 -9.63 -1.37 -4.22
CA GLN A 159 -9.50 -0.78 -5.55
C GLN A 159 -8.10 -0.17 -5.69
N ALA A 160 -7.39 -0.56 -6.74
CA ALA A 160 -6.06 -0.07 -7.04
C ALA A 160 -6.15 1.22 -7.87
N THR A 161 -5.25 2.16 -7.60
CA THR A 161 -5.01 3.31 -8.48
C THR A 161 -3.52 3.56 -8.63
N ALA A 162 -3.18 4.35 -9.64
CA ALA A 162 -1.79 4.57 -10.05
C ALA A 162 -1.06 5.46 -9.03
N ALA A 163 0.09 4.97 -8.59
CA ALA A 163 1.09 5.70 -7.81
C ALA A 163 2.24 6.16 -8.73
N PRO A 164 3.31 6.77 -8.18
CA PRO A 164 4.51 7.09 -8.95
C PRO A 164 5.14 5.89 -9.66
N VAL A 165 5.84 6.20 -10.75
CA VAL A 165 6.84 5.30 -11.34
C VAL A 165 8.16 5.51 -10.58
N LEU A 166 8.56 4.54 -9.76
CA LEU A 166 9.75 4.63 -8.89
C LEU A 166 11.02 4.03 -9.50
N GLY A 167 10.94 3.56 -10.75
CA GLY A 167 12.07 3.04 -11.50
C GLY A 167 12.25 3.77 -12.82
N PRO A 168 12.85 3.11 -13.83
CA PRO A 168 12.96 3.69 -15.15
C PRO A 168 11.59 4.13 -15.71
N PRO A 169 11.53 5.16 -16.57
CA PRO A 169 10.26 5.75 -16.99
C PRO A 169 9.34 4.81 -17.78
N TRP A 170 9.84 3.67 -18.25
CA TRP A 170 9.07 2.61 -18.91
C TRP A 170 8.56 1.53 -17.95
N GLN A 171 8.88 1.60 -16.66
CA GLN A 171 8.33 0.72 -15.64
C GLN A 171 6.86 1.08 -15.39
N ARG A 172 6.07 0.07 -15.00
CA ARG A 172 4.69 0.31 -14.57
C ARG A 172 4.68 1.19 -13.31
N PRO A 173 3.67 2.04 -13.12
CA PRO A 173 3.46 2.71 -11.84
C PRO A 173 3.29 1.67 -10.73
N GLU A 174 3.64 2.05 -9.50
CA GLU A 174 3.24 1.28 -8.33
C GLU A 174 1.75 1.50 -8.01
N ASN A 175 1.24 0.80 -6.99
CA ASN A 175 -0.15 0.93 -6.57
C ASN A 175 -0.30 1.73 -5.27
N VAL A 176 -1.41 2.44 -5.21
CA VAL A 176 -2.04 2.94 -3.98
C VAL A 176 -3.47 2.39 -3.95
N TYR A 177 -4.09 2.31 -2.78
CA TYR A 177 -5.34 1.56 -2.63
C TYR A 177 -6.41 2.34 -1.89
N LEU A 178 -7.64 2.21 -2.39
CA LEU A 178 -8.86 2.44 -1.62
C LEU A 178 -9.30 1.11 -1.00
N VAL A 179 -9.52 1.10 0.30
CA VAL A 179 -10.03 -0.03 1.07
C VAL A 179 -11.39 0.36 1.62
N ILE A 180 -12.41 -0.30 1.13
CA ILE A 180 -13.81 0.08 1.35
C ILE A 180 -14.45 -0.99 2.22
N SER A 181 -14.92 -0.56 3.40
CA SER A 181 -15.55 -1.45 4.37
C SER A 181 -16.88 -2.01 3.85
N PRO A 182 -17.41 -3.08 4.47
CA PRO A 182 -18.69 -3.65 4.09
C PRO A 182 -19.79 -2.59 4.06
N GLN A 183 -20.68 -2.69 3.06
CA GLN A 183 -21.74 -1.72 2.80
C GLN A 183 -21.28 -0.27 2.57
N GLY A 184 -19.97 -0.03 2.35
CA GLY A 184 -19.43 1.30 2.07
C GLY A 184 -19.46 2.25 3.26
N GLN A 185 -19.50 1.72 4.50
CA GLN A 185 -19.66 2.53 5.71
C GLN A 185 -18.44 3.42 6.01
N LEU A 186 -17.26 3.01 5.54
CA LEU A 186 -15.99 3.67 5.80
C LEU A 186 -15.03 3.37 4.65
N THR A 187 -14.39 4.39 4.10
CA THR A 187 -13.37 4.23 3.06
C THR A 187 -12.02 4.75 3.54
N LEU A 188 -11.00 3.92 3.39
CA LEU A 188 -9.62 4.23 3.71
C LEU A 188 -8.79 4.33 2.43
N TYR A 189 -8.08 5.43 2.25
CA TYR A 189 -7.11 5.61 1.19
C TYR A 189 -5.69 5.49 1.76
N TYR A 190 -4.92 4.55 1.24
CA TYR A 190 -3.53 4.32 1.64
C TYR A 190 -2.59 4.67 0.50
N GLU A 191 -1.75 5.68 0.74
CA GLU A 191 -0.87 6.26 -0.27
C GLU A 191 0.50 6.57 0.38
N PRO A 192 1.61 5.93 -0.05
CA PRO A 192 2.86 6.01 0.69
C PRO A 192 3.83 7.12 0.28
N HIS A 193 3.53 7.96 -0.72
CA HIS A 193 4.46 8.95 -1.28
C HIS A 193 3.92 10.39 -1.38
N CYS A 194 2.68 10.61 -0.98
CA CYS A 194 1.86 11.79 -1.24
C CYS A 194 1.78 12.16 -2.73
N VAL A 195 1.76 11.16 -3.62
CA VAL A 195 1.63 11.32 -5.07
C VAL A 195 0.55 10.39 -5.62
N TYR A 196 -0.41 10.98 -6.32
CA TYR A 196 -1.67 10.32 -6.66
C TYR A 196 -2.22 10.79 -8.02
N ASN A 197 -3.03 9.94 -8.64
CA ASN A 197 -3.75 10.25 -9.86
C ASN A 197 -5.00 11.11 -9.56
N LYS A 198 -4.89 12.43 -9.77
CA LYS A 198 -5.97 13.39 -9.50
C LYS A 198 -7.25 13.07 -10.26
N ASP A 199 -7.16 12.85 -11.58
CA ASP A 199 -8.32 12.56 -12.45
C ASP A 199 -9.08 11.31 -12.01
N PHE A 200 -8.37 10.33 -11.45
CA PHE A 200 -8.99 9.13 -10.89
C PHE A 200 -9.71 9.45 -9.58
N LEU A 201 -9.05 10.16 -8.66
CA LEU A 201 -9.59 10.43 -7.32
C LEU A 201 -10.69 11.49 -7.27
N GLU A 202 -10.84 12.34 -8.30
CA GLU A 202 -11.92 13.34 -8.39
C GLU A 202 -13.34 12.75 -8.24
N LYS A 203 -13.50 11.44 -8.49
CA LYS A 203 -14.78 10.72 -8.41
C LYS A 203 -14.87 9.81 -7.20
N GLU A 204 -13.84 9.78 -6.38
CA GLU A 204 -13.69 8.89 -5.24
C GLU A 204 -13.84 9.67 -3.93
N HIS A 205 -14.07 8.93 -2.85
CA HIS A 205 -14.20 9.48 -1.50
C HIS A 205 -13.44 8.60 -0.52
N ALA A 206 -12.77 9.20 0.47
CA ALA A 206 -12.15 8.47 1.56
C ALA A 206 -12.30 9.21 2.88
N ASP A 207 -12.93 8.58 3.87
CA ASP A 207 -13.04 9.12 5.22
C ASP A 207 -11.68 9.24 5.91
N ILE A 208 -10.81 8.26 5.65
CA ILE A 208 -9.48 8.15 6.24
C ILE A 208 -8.44 8.19 5.14
N VAL A 209 -7.46 9.08 5.27
CA VAL A 209 -6.29 9.14 4.38
C VAL A 209 -5.03 8.83 5.20
N ILE A 210 -4.34 7.76 4.85
CA ILE A 210 -3.01 7.44 5.36
C ILE A 210 -2.01 7.88 4.29
N THR A 211 -1.22 8.93 4.59
CA THR A 211 -0.26 9.51 3.65
C THR A 211 0.87 10.24 4.37
N PRO A 212 2.06 10.42 3.75
CA PRO A 212 3.10 11.28 4.28
C PRO A 212 2.65 12.73 4.35
N VAL A 213 2.99 13.41 5.44
CA VAL A 213 2.66 14.84 5.63
C VAL A 213 3.91 15.72 5.68
N ILE A 214 5.10 15.13 5.76
CA ILE A 214 6.39 15.81 5.72
C ILE A 214 7.06 15.42 4.41
N LYS A 215 7.60 16.41 3.68
CA LYS A 215 8.31 16.14 2.43
C LYS A 215 9.69 15.57 2.74
N GLN A 216 10.17 14.65 1.91
CA GLN A 216 11.56 14.21 1.90
C GLN A 216 12.18 14.54 0.55
N LEU A 217 13.30 15.25 0.59
CA LEU A 217 13.95 15.82 -0.57
C LEU A 217 15.37 15.29 -0.70
N LEU A 218 15.78 15.05 -1.93
CA LEU A 218 17.17 15.00 -2.35
C LEU A 218 17.48 16.25 -3.19
N PRO A 219 18.76 16.59 -3.38
CA PRO A 219 19.13 17.66 -4.30
C PRO A 219 18.48 17.46 -5.69
N ASN A 220 17.58 18.37 -6.06
CA ASN A 220 16.81 18.37 -7.32
C ASN A 220 15.78 17.23 -7.49
N PHE A 221 15.41 16.50 -6.43
CA PHE A 221 14.45 15.40 -6.54
C PHE A 221 13.60 15.26 -5.28
N THR A 222 12.27 15.22 -5.42
CA THR A 222 11.34 14.93 -4.32
C THR A 222 11.20 13.42 -4.18
N LEU A 223 11.66 12.86 -3.05
CA LEU A 223 11.49 11.44 -2.74
C LEU A 223 10.06 11.15 -2.29
N VAL A 224 9.55 11.97 -1.38
CA VAL A 224 8.23 11.84 -0.77
C VAL A 224 7.62 13.25 -0.67
N SER A 225 6.41 13.42 -1.17
CA SER A 225 5.64 14.67 -1.06
C SER A 225 4.99 14.80 0.32
N GLY A 226 4.40 15.95 0.61
CA GLY A 226 3.76 16.22 1.89
C GLY A 226 3.28 17.67 1.98
N GLN A 227 2.95 18.13 3.18
CA GLN A 227 2.48 19.50 3.45
C GLN A 227 1.27 19.86 2.56
N GLU A 228 1.42 20.82 1.64
CA GLU A 228 0.35 21.28 0.77
C GLU A 228 -0.23 20.16 -0.10
N ASP A 229 0.61 19.22 -0.56
CA ASP A 229 0.18 18.10 -1.39
C ASP A 229 -0.77 17.17 -0.62
N ALA A 230 -0.50 16.96 0.67
CA ALA A 230 -1.30 16.12 1.57
C ALA A 230 -2.63 16.80 1.93
N VAL A 231 -2.64 18.13 2.09
CA VAL A 231 -3.88 18.90 2.28
C VAL A 231 -4.73 18.87 1.02
N GLN A 232 -4.13 19.00 -0.17
CA GLN A 232 -4.84 18.84 -1.44
C GLN A 232 -5.43 17.45 -1.59
N LEU A 233 -4.71 16.40 -1.20
CA LEU A 233 -5.20 15.02 -1.23
C LEU A 233 -6.41 14.84 -0.31
N ALA A 234 -6.28 15.30 0.94
CA ALA A 234 -7.37 15.25 1.91
C ALA A 234 -8.62 15.99 1.40
N LYS A 235 -8.42 17.14 0.73
CA LYS A 235 -9.51 17.94 0.18
C LYS A 235 -10.18 17.27 -0.99
N LEU A 236 -9.39 16.68 -1.89
CA LEU A 236 -9.87 15.95 -3.06
C LEU A 236 -10.75 14.76 -2.65
N LEU A 237 -10.37 14.05 -1.59
CA LEU A 237 -11.08 12.87 -1.10
C LEU A 237 -12.15 13.15 -0.05
N HIS A 238 -12.35 14.42 0.32
CA HIS A 238 -13.24 14.86 1.40
C HIS A 238 -12.95 14.16 2.74
N ALA A 239 -11.66 14.00 3.06
CA ALA A 239 -11.22 13.25 4.22
C ALA A 239 -11.62 13.89 5.55
N LYS A 240 -12.07 13.05 6.48
CA LYS A 240 -12.35 13.43 7.87
C LYS A 240 -11.15 13.21 8.78
N PHE A 241 -10.37 12.17 8.48
CA PHE A 241 -9.22 11.78 9.29
C PHE A 241 -7.99 11.64 8.40
N ILE A 242 -6.90 12.31 8.79
CA ILE A 242 -5.60 12.16 8.16
C ILE A 242 -4.69 11.49 9.16
N VAL A 243 -4.08 10.37 8.77
CA VAL A 243 -3.13 9.61 9.58
C VAL A 243 -1.75 9.78 8.95
N PRO A 244 -0.88 10.62 9.55
CA PRO A 244 0.45 10.85 9.01
C PRO A 244 1.30 9.57 9.00
N MET A 245 1.92 9.31 7.85
CA MET A 245 2.99 8.32 7.77
C MET A 245 4.32 8.91 8.25
N LYS A 246 5.02 8.19 9.11
CA LYS A 246 6.38 8.52 9.54
C LYS A 246 7.39 7.85 8.59
N ASN A 247 7.40 8.24 7.31
CA ASN A 247 8.30 7.67 6.30
C ASN A 247 9.79 7.95 6.57
N GLY A 248 10.11 8.86 7.49
CA GLY A 248 11.47 9.28 7.83
C GLY A 248 12.03 8.74 9.14
N ASP A 249 11.26 7.96 9.91
CA ASP A 249 11.72 7.45 11.22
C ASP A 249 12.50 6.13 11.02
N LEU A 250 13.48 6.18 10.12
CA LEU A 250 14.40 5.08 9.82
C LEU A 250 15.80 5.52 10.22
N ASP A 251 16.51 4.68 10.97
CA ASP A 251 17.95 4.82 11.24
C ASP A 251 18.75 4.61 9.94
N SER A 252 18.66 5.58 9.04
CA SER A 252 19.35 5.56 7.76
C SER A 252 20.82 5.92 7.95
N LYS A 253 21.71 5.03 7.49
CA LYS A 253 23.17 5.20 7.57
C LYS A 253 23.75 5.28 6.17
N GLY A 254 24.80 6.08 6.01
CA GLY A 254 25.57 6.21 4.77
C GLY A 254 25.41 7.56 4.08
N PHE A 255 26.09 7.72 2.95
CA PHE A 255 26.20 9.01 2.26
C PHE A 255 24.86 9.58 1.80
N LEU A 256 23.96 8.73 1.27
CA LEU A 256 22.64 9.18 0.81
C LEU A 256 21.76 9.68 1.95
N ALA A 257 21.84 9.09 3.15
CA ALA A 257 21.09 9.57 4.31
C ALA A 257 21.47 11.00 4.69
N SER A 258 22.74 11.38 4.50
CA SER A 258 23.24 12.72 4.85
C SER A 258 22.79 13.84 3.93
N ILE A 259 22.23 13.51 2.76
CA ILE A 259 21.73 14.48 1.77
C ILE A 259 20.20 14.50 1.66
N VAL A 260 19.51 13.65 2.43
CA VAL A 260 18.04 13.68 2.51
C VAL A 260 17.63 14.76 3.49
N GLU A 261 16.84 15.72 3.02
CA GLU A 261 16.33 16.82 3.83
C GLU A 261 14.81 16.67 4.02
N GLY A 262 14.34 16.89 5.25
CA GLY A 262 12.92 16.97 5.56
C GLY A 262 12.43 18.41 5.42
N GLU A 263 11.31 18.62 4.74
CA GLU A 263 10.65 19.93 4.64
C GLU A 263 9.25 19.89 5.26
N GLY A 264 9.02 20.82 6.19
CA GLY A 264 7.79 20.95 6.97
C GLY A 264 7.77 20.13 8.26
N THR A 265 6.76 20.37 9.09
CA THR A 265 6.52 19.63 10.34
C THR A 265 5.07 19.13 10.40
N ILE A 266 4.77 18.31 11.42
CA ILE A 266 3.38 17.89 11.68
C ILE A 266 2.52 19.09 12.07
N GLU A 267 3.09 20.03 12.83
CA GLU A 267 2.42 21.26 13.27
C GLU A 267 2.09 22.16 12.08
N SER A 268 3.06 22.41 11.18
CA SER A 268 2.79 23.21 9.98
C SER A 268 1.73 22.54 9.09
N PHE A 269 1.76 21.21 8.97
CA PHE A 269 0.72 20.48 8.26
C PHE A 269 -0.66 20.66 8.91
N LYS A 270 -0.76 20.55 10.25
CA LYS A 270 -2.02 20.75 10.97
C LYS A 270 -2.58 22.15 10.79
N GLU A 271 -1.72 23.18 10.76
CA GLU A 271 -2.13 24.56 10.50
C GLU A 271 -2.67 24.73 9.08
N LEU A 272 -2.00 24.15 8.08
CA LEU A 272 -2.47 24.16 6.69
C LEU A 272 -3.80 23.41 6.54
N LEU A 273 -3.92 22.25 7.18
CA LEU A 273 -5.14 21.44 7.17
C LEU A 273 -6.31 22.19 7.80
N LEU A 274 -6.14 22.78 8.98
CA LEU A 274 -7.19 23.52 9.68
C LEU A 274 -7.72 24.69 8.86
N LYS A 275 -6.84 25.34 8.07
CA LYS A 275 -7.21 26.46 7.20
C LYS A 275 -8.08 26.02 6.01
N GLU A 276 -7.79 24.87 5.41
CA GLU A 276 -8.47 24.39 4.20
C GLU A 276 -9.64 23.42 4.46
N LEU A 277 -9.55 22.66 5.55
CA LEU A 277 -10.49 21.62 5.97
C LEU A 277 -10.67 21.67 7.51
N PRO A 278 -11.45 22.63 8.03
CA PRO A 278 -11.55 22.87 9.47
C PRO A 278 -12.18 21.70 10.25
N ASP A 279 -12.97 20.87 9.57
CA ASP A 279 -13.63 19.70 10.17
C ASP A 279 -12.75 18.44 10.15
N ALA A 280 -11.65 18.44 9.39
CA ALA A 280 -10.73 17.31 9.30
C ALA A 280 -9.78 17.26 10.50
N LYS A 281 -9.41 16.05 10.91
CA LYS A 281 -8.55 15.82 12.07
C LYS A 281 -7.32 15.01 11.70
N THR A 282 -6.16 15.48 12.16
CA THR A 282 -4.93 14.70 12.11
C THR A 282 -4.87 13.75 13.30
N LEU A 283 -4.72 12.45 13.05
CA LEU A 283 -4.58 11.41 14.06
C LEU A 283 -3.18 10.80 13.97
N GLU A 284 -2.33 11.09 14.94
CA GLU A 284 -0.94 10.63 14.92
C GLU A 284 -0.82 9.23 15.50
N PRO A 285 -0.32 8.24 14.72
CA PRO A 285 -0.13 6.90 15.23
C PRO A 285 1.15 6.78 16.06
N THR A 286 1.07 5.98 17.13
CA THR A 286 2.24 5.49 17.87
C THR A 286 2.61 4.10 17.36
N PRO A 287 3.87 3.86 16.92
CA PRO A 287 4.30 2.52 16.52
C PRO A 287 4.03 1.48 17.60
N GLY A 288 3.42 0.36 17.21
CA GLY A 288 3.06 -0.73 18.12
C GLY A 288 1.71 -0.57 18.83
N GLU A 289 1.07 0.61 18.79
CA GLU A 289 -0.21 0.85 19.44
C GLU A 289 -1.37 0.94 18.43
N PRO A 290 -2.51 0.27 18.66
CA PRO A 290 -3.69 0.42 17.81
C PRO A 290 -4.27 1.84 17.85
N LEU A 291 -4.38 2.47 16.69
CA LEU A 291 -5.07 3.76 16.54
C LEU A 291 -6.59 3.54 16.38
N GLN A 292 -7.38 4.13 17.28
CA GLN A 292 -8.84 4.09 17.20
C GLN A 292 -9.36 5.26 16.37
N ILE A 293 -10.15 4.95 15.33
CA ILE A 293 -10.82 5.96 14.52
C ILE A 293 -12.25 6.16 15.03
N PRO A 294 -12.66 7.39 15.39
CA PRO A 294 -14.03 7.66 15.77
C PRO A 294 -15.01 7.33 14.63
N PRO A 295 -16.26 6.93 14.95
CA PRO A 295 -17.27 6.79 13.92
C PRO A 295 -17.48 8.13 13.17
N PRO A 296 -17.70 8.09 11.85
CA PRO A 296 -17.83 9.26 10.98
C PRO A 296 -19.06 10.12 11.25
#